data_AF-A0A0L6WMK2-F1
#
_entry.id   AF-A0A0L6WMK2-F1
#
_cell.length_a   1.000
_cell.length_b   1.000
_cell.length_c   1.000
_cell.angle_alpha   90.00
_cell.angle_beta   90.00
_cell.angle_gamma   90.00
#
_symmetry.space_group_name_H-M   'P 1'
#
loop_
_entity.id
_entity.type
_entity.pdbx_description
1 polymer ?
#
loop_
_entity_poly.entity_id
_entity_poly.type
_entity_poly.pdbx_seq_one_letter_code
_entity_poly.pdbx_strand_id
1 'polypeptide(L)'
;IAWPLAKKYGHPYDAFKLALTEPDSVFDAPLPPATHSLLMSTIARRLTPQPIKLRADIELTCYTPAGIDAIKKALRAGESASTDAVPIKAKLVAPPLYVLSTNATDKYAAVERLESAIDCIQSSIELQGGNLLVKMKPKAVSETEEQDLAQLMAKAGEENAEVSGDDDDEE
;
A
#
# COMPACT_ATOMS: atom_id res chain seq x y z
N ILE A 1 -14.27 -7.51 -34.40
CA ILE A 1 -14.53 -6.79 -33.13
C ILE A 1 -13.68 -5.51 -33.05
N ALA A 2 -12.35 -5.57 -33.15
CA ALA A 2 -11.48 -4.39 -32.96
C ALA A 2 -11.60 -3.29 -34.05
N TRP A 3 -11.67 -3.64 -35.34
CA TRP A 3 -11.73 -2.65 -36.43
C TRP A 3 -13.00 -1.77 -36.47
N PRO A 4 -14.22 -2.31 -36.25
CA PRO A 4 -15.42 -1.50 -36.09
C PRO A 4 -15.36 -0.54 -34.89
N LEU A 5 -14.80 -1.01 -33.77
CA LEU A 5 -14.59 -0.21 -32.56
C LEU A 5 -13.60 0.92 -32.79
N ALA A 6 -12.51 0.65 -33.50
CA ALA A 6 -11.53 1.66 -33.90
C ALA A 6 -12.17 2.76 -34.77
N LYS A 7 -13.14 2.41 -35.63
CA LYS A 7 -13.81 3.38 -36.49
C LYS A 7 -14.77 4.30 -35.72
N LYS A 8 -15.34 3.83 -34.60
CA LYS A 8 -16.29 4.59 -33.75
C LYS A 8 -15.56 5.45 -32.70
N TYR A 9 -14.47 4.96 -32.14
CA TYR A 9 -13.74 5.60 -31.03
C TYR A 9 -12.33 6.07 -31.42
N GLY A 10 -11.98 6.04 -32.71
CA GLY A 10 -10.67 6.41 -33.23
C GLY A 10 -9.60 5.32 -33.05
N HIS A 11 -9.42 4.85 -31.81
CA HIS A 11 -8.46 3.79 -31.49
C HIS A 11 -9.12 2.66 -30.68
N PRO A 12 -8.87 1.38 -31.02
CA PRO A 12 -9.51 0.26 -30.33
C PRO A 12 -9.12 0.18 -28.85
N TYR A 13 -7.96 0.71 -28.48
CA TYR A 13 -7.53 0.78 -27.08
C TYR A 13 -8.44 1.65 -26.21
N ASP A 14 -8.90 2.80 -26.73
CA ASP A 14 -9.77 3.70 -25.97
C ASP A 14 -11.18 3.12 -25.84
N ALA A 15 -11.65 2.40 -26.88
CA ALA A 15 -12.88 1.61 -26.78
C ALA A 15 -12.78 0.51 -25.70
N PHE A 16 -11.62 -0.16 -25.57
CA PHE A 16 -11.43 -1.18 -24.53
C PHE A 16 -11.30 -0.60 -23.12
N LYS A 17 -10.78 0.63 -22.97
CA LYS A 17 -10.83 1.35 -21.69
C LYS A 17 -12.28 1.67 -21.30
N LEU A 18 -13.07 2.16 -22.25
CA LEU A 18 -14.47 2.48 -22.02
C LEU A 18 -15.30 1.23 -21.72
N ALA A 19 -14.95 0.09 -22.32
CA ALA A 19 -15.59 -1.20 -22.06
C ALA A 19 -15.41 -1.72 -20.62
N LEU A 20 -14.41 -1.21 -19.87
CA LEU A 20 -14.25 -1.54 -18.45
C LEU A 20 -15.30 -0.86 -17.58
N THR A 21 -15.73 0.35 -17.97
CA THR A 21 -16.74 1.12 -17.26
C THR A 21 -18.15 0.86 -17.79
N GLU A 22 -18.30 0.69 -19.11
CA GLU A 22 -19.57 0.48 -19.81
C GLU A 22 -19.42 -0.63 -20.86
N PRO A 23 -19.54 -1.90 -20.47
CA PRO A 23 -19.37 -3.02 -21.41
C PRO A 23 -20.45 -3.06 -22.49
N ASP A 24 -21.69 -2.70 -22.16
CA ASP A 24 -22.84 -2.82 -23.05
C ASP A 24 -22.90 -1.74 -24.13
N SER A 25 -22.30 -0.57 -23.91
CA SER A 25 -22.30 0.54 -24.89
C SER A 25 -21.24 0.38 -25.99
N VAL A 26 -20.24 -0.46 -25.73
CA VAL A 26 -19.09 -0.66 -26.63
C VAL A 26 -19.33 -1.84 -27.57
N PHE A 27 -19.86 -2.96 -27.10
CA PHE A 27 -20.04 -4.18 -27.91
C PHE A 27 -21.44 -4.27 -28.55
N ASP A 28 -21.68 -3.46 -29.59
CA ASP A 28 -22.93 -3.43 -30.36
C ASP A 28 -23.13 -4.67 -31.29
N ALA A 29 -22.24 -5.66 -31.22
CA ALA A 29 -22.24 -6.82 -32.12
C ALA A 29 -22.69 -8.10 -31.38
N PRO A 30 -23.56 -8.94 -31.97
CA PRO A 30 -23.97 -10.21 -31.38
C PRO A 30 -22.79 -11.17 -31.33
N LEU A 31 -22.12 -11.20 -30.19
CA LEU A 31 -21.01 -12.10 -29.90
C LEU A 31 -21.51 -13.33 -29.14
N PRO A 32 -20.98 -14.53 -29.41
CA PRO A 32 -21.26 -15.69 -28.59
C PRO A 32 -20.91 -15.40 -27.12
N PRO A 33 -21.76 -15.76 -26.14
CA PRO A 33 -21.58 -15.39 -24.74
C PRO A 33 -20.28 -15.92 -24.14
N ALA A 34 -19.80 -17.08 -24.61
CA ALA A 34 -18.50 -17.64 -24.21
C ALA A 34 -17.31 -16.75 -24.65
N THR A 35 -17.36 -16.20 -25.85
CA THR A 35 -16.31 -15.32 -26.39
C THR A 35 -16.35 -13.95 -25.71
N HIS A 36 -17.54 -13.44 -25.40
CA HIS A 36 -17.72 -12.16 -24.70
C HIS A 36 -17.10 -12.20 -23.29
N SER A 37 -17.39 -13.25 -22.52
CA SER A 37 -16.82 -13.43 -21.17
C SER A 37 -15.29 -13.57 -21.21
N LEU A 38 -14.75 -14.34 -22.14
CA LEU A 38 -13.29 -14.51 -22.29
C LEU A 38 -12.61 -13.20 -22.72
N LEU A 39 -13.22 -12.46 -23.64
CA LEU A 39 -12.72 -11.17 -24.09
C LEU A 39 -12.71 -10.15 -22.95
N MET A 40 -13.81 -10.04 -22.21
CA MET A 40 -13.91 -9.16 -21.03
C MET A 40 -12.90 -9.54 -19.95
N SER A 41 -12.73 -10.83 -19.64
CA SER A 41 -11.71 -11.29 -18.70
C SER A 41 -10.30 -10.90 -19.15
N THR A 42 -10.03 -10.95 -20.47
CA THR A 42 -8.73 -10.58 -21.03
C THR A 42 -8.50 -9.07 -21.00
N ILE A 43 -9.53 -8.27 -21.32
CA ILE A 43 -9.49 -6.80 -21.27
C ILE A 43 -9.33 -6.33 -19.83
N ALA A 44 -10.15 -6.84 -18.90
CA ALA A 44 -10.04 -6.55 -17.47
C ALA A 44 -8.65 -6.88 -16.93
N ARG A 45 -8.08 -8.02 -17.30
CA ARG A 45 -6.73 -8.40 -16.85
C ARG A 45 -5.61 -7.51 -17.39
N ARG A 46 -5.73 -7.03 -18.62
CA ARG A 46 -4.65 -6.28 -19.30
C ARG A 46 -4.78 -4.76 -19.23
N LEU A 47 -5.99 -4.23 -19.07
CA LEU A 47 -6.25 -2.79 -19.07
C LEU A 47 -6.63 -2.22 -17.70
N THR A 48 -7.03 -3.06 -16.73
CA THR A 48 -7.24 -2.55 -15.36
C THR A 48 -5.89 -2.13 -14.80
N PRO A 49 -5.74 -0.88 -14.32
CA PRO A 49 -4.52 -0.46 -13.65
C PRO A 49 -4.31 -1.38 -12.46
N GLN A 50 -3.18 -2.11 -12.48
CA GLN A 50 -2.86 -2.99 -11.36
C GLN A 50 -2.63 -2.13 -10.12
N PRO A 51 -3.16 -2.55 -8.96
CA PRO A 51 -2.94 -1.82 -7.72
C PRO A 51 -1.44 -1.78 -7.44
N ILE A 52 -0.92 -0.57 -7.29
CA ILE A 52 0.46 -0.34 -6.89
C ILE A 52 0.55 -0.32 -5.38
N LYS A 53 1.57 -0.98 -4.84
CA LYS A 53 1.90 -0.90 -3.43
C LYS A 53 2.79 0.33 -3.23
N LEU A 54 2.43 1.19 -2.29
CA LEU A 54 3.28 2.30 -1.86
C LEU A 54 3.76 2.04 -0.44
N ARG A 55 4.98 2.49 -0.18
CA ARG A 55 5.66 2.34 1.10
C ARG A 55 6.28 3.66 1.54
N ALA A 56 6.22 3.93 2.84
CA ALA A 56 7.06 4.93 3.50
C ALA A 56 7.69 4.34 4.76
N ASP A 57 8.93 4.75 5.02
CA ASP A 57 9.68 4.31 6.19
C ASP A 57 9.82 5.51 7.13
N ILE A 58 9.33 5.31 8.35
CA ILE A 58 9.33 6.33 9.40
C ILE A 58 10.06 5.77 10.63
N GLU A 59 10.83 6.64 11.27
CA GLU A 59 11.49 6.36 12.53
C GLU A 59 10.73 7.10 13.63
N LEU A 60 10.24 6.35 14.62
CA LEU A 60 9.46 6.89 15.74
C LEU A 60 10.27 6.71 17.02
N THR A 61 10.55 7.82 17.70
CA THR A 61 11.26 7.84 18.97
C THR A 61 10.42 8.56 20.01
N CYS A 62 10.30 7.98 21.20
CA CYS A 62 9.64 8.64 22.33
C CYS A 62 10.31 8.19 23.62
N TYR A 63 10.86 9.16 24.36
CA TYR A 63 11.62 8.91 25.58
C TYR A 63 10.78 9.09 26.86
N THR A 64 9.47 9.33 26.72
CA THR A 64 8.60 9.46 27.89
C THR A 64 8.31 8.10 28.51
N PRO A 65 8.00 8.03 29.81
CA PRO A 65 7.66 6.76 30.48
C PRO A 65 6.46 6.03 29.85
N ALA A 66 5.58 6.77 29.16
CA ALA A 66 4.45 6.25 28.41
C ALA A 66 4.71 6.20 26.88
N GLY A 67 5.98 6.16 26.46
CA GLY A 67 6.38 6.34 25.06
C GLY A 67 5.83 5.26 24.12
N ILE A 68 5.72 4.01 24.59
CA ILE A 68 5.14 2.92 23.79
C ILE A 68 3.65 3.16 23.52
N ASP A 69 2.90 3.66 24.51
CA ASP A 69 1.48 3.96 24.35
C ASP A 69 1.27 5.20 23.47
N ALA A 70 2.16 6.18 23.57
CA ALA A 70 2.20 7.33 22.66
C ALA A 70 2.41 6.90 21.21
N ILE A 71 3.38 6.01 20.95
CA ILE A 71 3.66 5.47 19.60
C ILE A 71 2.46 4.68 19.08
N LYS A 72 1.87 3.79 19.89
CA LYS A 72 0.66 3.03 19.51
C LYS A 72 -0.52 3.95 19.18
N LYS A 73 -0.72 5.02 19.96
CA LYS A 73 -1.78 6.00 19.74
C LYS A 73 -1.54 6.81 18.46
N ALA A 74 -0.30 7.23 18.22
CA ALA A 74 0.08 7.94 17.00
C ALA A 74 -0.12 7.07 15.75
N LEU A 75 0.34 5.81 15.78
CA LEU A 75 0.13 4.87 14.68
C LEU A 75 -1.35 4.60 14.41
N ARG A 76 -2.18 4.43 15.45
CA ARG A 76 -3.64 4.30 15.31
C ARG A 76 -4.29 5.55 14.72
N ALA A 77 -3.81 6.74 15.06
CA ALA A 77 -4.29 7.98 14.43
C ALA A 77 -3.94 8.01 12.94
N GLY A 78 -2.74 7.58 12.56
CA GLY A 78 -2.35 7.38 11.16
C GLY A 78 -3.21 6.35 10.42
N GLU A 79 -3.53 5.22 11.07
CA GLU A 79 -4.42 4.20 10.50
C GLU A 79 -5.87 4.67 10.39
N SER A 80 -6.34 5.55 11.27
CA SER A 80 -7.68 6.16 11.16
C SER A 80 -7.82 7.09 9.94
N ALA A 81 -6.68 7.53 9.38
CA ALA A 81 -6.63 8.21 8.11
C ALA A 81 -6.73 7.24 6.91
N SER A 82 -6.86 5.93 7.10
CA SER A 82 -7.12 5.02 5.98
C SER A 82 -8.52 5.23 5.39
N THR A 83 -8.66 4.94 4.09
CA THR A 83 -9.96 4.90 3.39
C THR A 83 -10.11 3.53 2.72
N ASP A 84 -11.34 3.11 2.38
CA ASP A 84 -11.55 1.83 1.68
C ASP A 84 -10.78 1.71 0.36
N ALA A 85 -10.52 2.85 -0.30
CA ALA A 85 -9.74 2.92 -1.53
C ALA A 85 -8.22 2.86 -1.29
N VAL A 86 -7.75 3.26 -0.10
CA VAL A 86 -6.32 3.38 0.26
C VAL A 86 -6.13 2.86 1.70
N PRO A 87 -6.09 1.53 1.91
CA PRO A 87 -5.86 0.95 3.23
C PRO A 87 -4.40 1.12 3.65
N ILE A 88 -4.16 1.89 4.72
CA ILE A 88 -2.84 2.09 5.31
C ILE A 88 -2.62 1.05 6.43
N LYS A 89 -1.51 0.32 6.38
CA LYS A 89 -1.09 -0.63 7.43
C LYS A 89 0.30 -0.27 7.93
N ALA A 90 0.45 -0.07 9.23
CA ALA A 90 1.73 0.11 9.88
C ALA A 90 2.32 -1.25 10.32
N LYS A 91 3.60 -1.47 10.04
CA LYS A 91 4.36 -2.63 10.52
C LYS A 91 5.63 -2.17 11.21
N LEU A 92 5.96 -2.81 12.33
CA LEU A 92 7.26 -2.66 12.97
C LEU A 92 8.26 -3.57 12.25
N VAL A 93 9.41 -3.02 11.86
CA VAL A 93 10.55 -3.81 11.36
C VAL A 93 11.50 -4.09 12.51
N ALA A 94 11.96 -3.02 13.15
CA ALA A 94 12.81 -3.05 14.33
C ALA A 94 12.61 -1.74 15.09
N PRO A 95 12.64 -1.68 16.42
CA PRO A 95 12.70 -0.39 17.11
C PRO A 95 13.98 0.36 16.68
N PRO A 96 13.95 1.63 16.24
CA PRO A 96 12.84 2.60 16.14
C PRO A 96 12.19 2.74 14.73
N LEU A 97 12.47 1.83 13.80
CA LEU A 97 12.01 1.81 12.40
C LEU A 97 10.64 1.12 12.20
N TYR A 98 9.69 1.90 11.66
CA TYR A 98 8.35 1.47 11.29
C TYR A 98 8.12 1.71 9.79
N VAL A 99 7.33 0.83 9.19
CA VAL A 99 7.00 0.87 7.76
C VAL A 99 5.50 1.02 7.60
N LEU A 100 5.10 2.05 6.86
CA LEU A 100 3.73 2.27 6.41
C LEU A 100 3.58 1.69 5.01
N SER A 101 2.62 0.81 4.83
CA SER A 101 2.30 0.19 3.55
C SER A 101 0.87 0.54 3.14
N THR A 102 0.66 0.86 1.86
CA THR A 102 -0.68 1.05 1.30
C THR A 102 -0.76 0.43 -0.10
N ASN A 103 -1.95 -0.06 -0.46
CA ASN A 103 -2.20 -0.60 -1.79
C ASN A 103 -3.30 0.24 -2.44
N ALA A 104 -2.98 0.90 -3.55
CA ALA A 104 -3.92 1.79 -4.23
C ALA A 104 -3.82 1.67 -5.75
N THR A 105 -4.92 1.94 -6.45
CA THR A 105 -4.95 2.01 -7.92
C THR A 105 -4.46 3.35 -8.45
N ASP A 106 -4.64 4.42 -7.67
CA ASP A 106 -4.17 5.77 -7.99
C ASP A 106 -2.92 6.14 -7.19
N LYS A 107 -1.84 6.45 -7.90
CA LYS A 107 -0.57 6.87 -7.32
C LYS A 107 -0.66 8.21 -6.59
N TYR A 108 -1.38 9.18 -7.14
CA TYR A 108 -1.36 10.54 -6.61
C TYR A 108 -2.17 10.64 -5.33
N ALA A 109 -3.41 10.12 -5.36
CA ALA A 109 -4.25 10.05 -4.17
C ALA A 109 -3.60 9.23 -3.04
N ALA A 110 -2.86 8.15 -3.38
CA ALA A 110 -2.17 7.35 -2.38
C ALA A 110 -0.99 8.08 -1.73
N VAL A 111 -0.19 8.82 -2.50
CA VAL A 111 0.92 9.62 -1.95
C VAL A 111 0.39 10.70 -1.01
N GLU A 112 -0.60 11.49 -1.45
CA GLU A 112 -1.20 12.55 -0.65
C GLU A 112 -1.79 12.01 0.67
N ARG A 113 -2.44 10.84 0.61
CA ARG A 113 -3.01 10.22 1.81
C ARG A 113 -1.95 9.71 2.76
N LEU A 114 -0.87 9.13 2.23
CA LEU A 114 0.24 8.67 3.06
C LEU A 114 0.96 9.85 3.74
N GLU A 115 1.15 10.96 3.02
CA GLU A 115 1.71 12.20 3.59
C GLU A 115 0.80 12.75 4.70
N SER A 116 -0.51 12.84 4.44
CA SER A 116 -1.49 13.25 5.46
C SER A 116 -1.44 12.35 6.71
N ALA A 117 -1.26 11.03 6.54
CA ALA A 117 -1.14 10.11 7.65
C ALA A 117 0.15 10.33 8.45
N ILE A 118 1.27 10.60 7.77
CA ILE A 118 2.55 10.95 8.40
C ILE A 118 2.40 12.24 9.22
N ASP A 119 1.74 13.27 8.69
CA ASP A 119 1.49 14.52 9.40
C ASP A 119 0.62 14.33 10.66
N CYS A 120 -0.41 13.47 10.58
CA CYS A 120 -1.22 13.10 11.74
C CYS A 120 -0.41 12.35 12.81
N ILE A 121 0.48 11.44 12.40
CA ILE A 121 1.39 10.72 13.31
C ILE A 121 2.37 11.70 13.95
N GLN A 122 2.94 12.62 13.17
CA GLN A 122 3.87 13.64 13.64
C GLN A 122 3.21 14.53 14.71
N SER A 123 2.02 15.06 14.42
CA SER A 123 1.26 15.88 15.37
C SER A 123 0.95 15.13 16.66
N SER A 124 0.60 13.84 16.55
CA SER A 124 0.27 13.00 17.70
C SER A 124 1.49 12.66 18.56
N ILE A 125 2.65 12.43 17.94
CA ILE A 125 3.89 12.07 18.66
C ILE A 125 4.53 13.30 19.31
N GLU A 126 4.50 14.46 18.66
CA GLU A 126 5.00 15.73 19.21
C GLU A 126 4.21 16.14 20.48
N LEU A 127 2.89 15.96 20.48
CA LEU A 127 2.05 16.19 21.67
C LEU A 127 2.43 15.33 22.88
N GLN A 128 3.05 14.17 22.65
CA GLN A 128 3.48 13.23 23.67
C GLN A 128 4.98 13.35 23.98
N GLY A 129 5.68 14.34 23.41
CA GLY A 129 7.11 14.56 23.62
C GLY A 129 8.02 13.55 22.91
N GLY A 130 7.54 12.92 21.84
CA GLY A 130 8.37 12.12 20.94
C GLY A 130 8.72 12.87 19.65
N ASN A 131 9.52 12.22 18.80
CA ASN A 131 10.01 12.74 17.54
C ASN A 131 9.79 11.72 16.41
N LEU A 132 9.49 12.21 15.21
CA LEU A 132 9.33 11.41 13.99
C LEU A 132 10.36 11.85 12.96
N LEU A 133 11.08 10.89 12.37
CA LEU A 133 12.00 11.13 11.26
C LEU A 133 11.60 10.27 10.06
N VAL A 134 11.29 10.91 8.93
CA VAL A 134 10.98 10.18 7.68
C VAL A 134 12.28 9.76 7.00
N LYS A 135 12.58 8.45 7.00
CA LYS A 135 13.75 7.90 6.30
C LYS A 135 13.48 7.77 4.80
N MET A 136 12.29 7.29 4.44
CA MET A 136 11.88 7.12 3.05
C MET A 136 10.49 7.71 2.84
N LYS A 137 10.40 8.69 1.95
CA LYS A 137 9.13 9.26 1.48
C LYS A 137 8.28 8.20 0.77
N PRO A 138 6.95 8.39 0.68
CA PRO A 138 6.05 7.50 -0.05
C PRO A 138 6.55 7.21 -1.47
N LYS A 139 7.00 5.98 -1.70
CA LYS A 139 7.47 5.49 -3.00
C LYS A 139 6.71 4.22 -3.37
N ALA A 140 6.40 4.07 -4.66
CA ALA A 140 5.87 2.83 -5.19
C ALA A 140 6.95 1.75 -5.10
N VAL A 141 6.60 0.62 -4.46
CA VAL A 141 7.52 -0.51 -4.29
C VAL A 141 7.28 -1.56 -5.37
N SER A 142 8.40 -2.09 -5.86
CA SER A 142 8.44 -3.17 -6.83
C SER A 142 8.40 -4.53 -6.11
N GLU A 143 8.03 -5.62 -6.81
CA GLU A 143 8.05 -6.97 -6.21
C GLU A 143 9.42 -7.35 -5.63
N THR A 144 10.51 -6.90 -6.25
CA THR A 144 11.88 -7.13 -5.75
C THR A 144 12.12 -6.45 -4.40
N GLU A 145 11.72 -5.18 -4.25
CA GLU A 145 11.87 -4.41 -3.00
C GLU A 145 11.00 -5.01 -1.87
N GLU A 146 9.89 -5.69 -2.21
CA GLU A 146 9.06 -6.41 -1.25
C GLU A 146 9.72 -7.71 -0.76
N GLN A 147 10.38 -8.46 -1.65
CA GLN A 147 11.12 -9.66 -1.27
C GLN A 147 12.31 -9.33 -0.36
N ASP A 148 13.08 -8.31 -0.72
CA ASP A 148 14.21 -7.86 0.10
C ASP A 148 13.73 -7.42 1.50
N LEU A 149 12.60 -6.70 1.57
CA LEU A 149 12.02 -6.31 2.86
C LEU A 149 11.53 -7.51 3.66
N ALA A 150 10.87 -8.48 3.03
CA ALA A 150 10.36 -9.65 3.72
C ALA A 150 11.51 -10.45 4.36
N GLN A 151 12.65 -10.56 3.67
CA GLN A 151 13.86 -11.15 4.23
C GLN A 151 14.41 -10.34 5.40
N LEU A 152 14.45 -9.00 5.26
CA LEU A 152 14.93 -8.10 6.31
C LEU A 152 14.02 -8.14 7.55
N MET A 153 12.70 -8.21 7.35
CA MET A 153 11.70 -8.41 8.40
C MET A 153 11.81 -9.78 9.06
N ALA A 154 12.08 -10.85 8.29
CA ALA A 154 12.28 -12.19 8.85
C ALA A 154 13.51 -12.22 9.75
N LYS A 155 14.63 -11.69 9.25
CA LYS A 155 15.89 -11.60 10.01
C LYS A 155 15.76 -10.74 11.27
N ALA A 156 15.13 -9.57 11.18
CA ALA A 156 14.86 -8.72 12.34
C ALA A 156 13.86 -9.37 13.32
N GLY A 157 12.97 -10.23 12.83
CA GLY A 157 12.07 -11.04 13.65
C GLY A 157 12.81 -12.13 14.42
N GLU A 158 13.74 -12.83 13.77
CA GLU A 158 14.62 -13.82 14.42
C GLU A 158 15.49 -13.16 15.49
N GLU A 159 16.16 -12.04 15.18
CA GLU A 159 16.98 -11.30 16.12
C GLU A 159 16.19 -10.75 17.32
N ASN A 160 14.92 -10.39 17.14
CA ASN A 160 14.04 -9.95 18.24
C ASN A 160 13.41 -11.12 19.02
N ALA A 161 13.26 -12.29 18.40
CA ALA A 161 12.66 -13.47 19.03
C ALA A 161 13.66 -14.26 19.88
N GLU A 162 14.96 -14.18 19.57
CA GLU A 162 16.00 -15.02 20.20
C GLU A 162 16.62 -14.45 21.48
N VAL A 163 16.15 -13.30 22.01
CA VAL A 163 16.56 -12.85 23.35
C VAL A 163 15.70 -13.55 24.42
N SER A 164 15.82 -14.88 24.52
CA SER A 164 15.47 -15.62 25.72
C SER A 164 16.65 -15.48 26.68
N GLY A 165 16.69 -14.37 27.42
CA GLY A 165 17.67 -14.10 28.46
C GLY A 165 17.39 -14.89 29.74
N ASP A 166 17.27 -16.21 29.62
CA ASP A 166 17.17 -17.14 30.74
C ASP A 166 17.92 -18.42 30.38
N ASP A 167 19.25 -18.32 30.38
CA ASP A 167 20.17 -19.42 30.69
C ASP A 167 21.55 -18.76 30.96
N ASP A 168 21.71 -18.31 32.21
CA ASP A 168 22.97 -18.16 32.99
C ASP A 168 22.50 -17.69 34.40
N ASP A 169 22.80 -18.32 35.53
CA ASP A 169 23.76 -19.38 35.81
C ASP A 169 23.50 -19.90 37.25
N GLU A 170 24.03 -21.08 37.53
CA GLU A 170 24.11 -21.77 38.82
C GLU A 170 24.63 -20.88 39.99
N GLU A 171 23.85 -20.74 41.08
CA GLU A 171 24.30 -20.88 42.49
C GLU A 171 23.13 -21.18 43.45
#